data_AF-A0A971FWT1-F1
#
_entry.id   AF-A0A971FWT1-F1
#
_cell.length_a   1.000
_cell.length_b   1.000
_cell.length_c   1.000
_cell.angle_alpha   90.00
_cell.angle_beta   90.00
_cell.angle_gamma   90.00
#
_symmetry.space_group_name_H-M   'P 1'
#
loop_
_entity.id
_entity.type
_entity.pdbx_description
1 polymer ?
#
loop_
_entity_poly.entity_id
_entity_poly.type
_entity_poly.pdbx_seq_one_letter_code
_entity_poly.pdbx_strand_id
1 'polypeptide(L)'
;PAQQQQLLDATSRDTVRSRSFTGKPCRMIRTEWTDAWEQADTPDPLPMPLQYMVSGDCVARSHRYADKAQTVMFNPVGQVVGQLNRVEKTSAVMARLVEEYIEAVERLNRLTEAAASA
;
A
#
# COMPACT_ATOMS: atom_id res chain seq x y z
N PRO A 1 8.09 -11.53 -6.55
CA PRO A 1 9.22 -10.64 -6.93
C PRO A 1 9.51 -9.63 -5.83
N ALA A 2 10.70 -9.03 -5.78
CA ALA A 2 11.17 -8.18 -4.67
C ALA A 2 10.21 -7.03 -4.27
N GLN A 3 9.40 -6.52 -5.22
CA GLN A 3 8.30 -5.59 -4.95
C GLN A 3 7.20 -6.15 -4.05
N GLN A 4 6.78 -7.39 -4.31
CA GLN A 4 5.76 -8.05 -3.48
C GLN A 4 6.28 -8.31 -2.08
N GLN A 5 7.58 -8.59 -1.92
CA GLN A 5 8.19 -8.78 -0.62
C GLN A 5 8.09 -7.49 0.22
N GLN A 6 8.40 -6.34 -0.37
CA GLN A 6 8.23 -5.05 0.30
C GLN A 6 6.76 -4.76 0.71
N LEU A 7 5.78 -5.27 -0.04
CA LEU A 7 4.36 -5.18 0.36
C LEU A 7 3.99 -6.15 1.49
N LEU A 8 4.58 -7.35 1.53
CA LEU A 8 4.37 -8.34 2.59
C LEU A 8 5.02 -7.92 3.91
N ASP A 9 6.16 -7.25 3.85
CA ASP A 9 6.92 -6.82 5.03
C ASP A 9 6.38 -5.52 5.64
N ALA A 10 5.52 -4.79 4.91
CA ALA A 10 4.98 -3.50 5.34
C ALA A 10 3.84 -3.63 6.34
N THR A 11 3.84 -2.76 7.36
CA THR A 11 2.74 -2.59 8.31
C THR A 11 1.79 -1.47 7.89
N SER A 12 0.63 -1.35 8.55
CA SER A 12 -0.32 -0.26 8.30
C SER A 12 0.24 1.14 8.59
N ARG A 13 1.34 1.24 9.35
CA ARG A 13 2.03 2.50 9.69
C ARG A 13 3.09 2.89 8.65
N ASP A 14 3.49 1.97 7.80
CA ASP A 14 4.56 2.18 6.82
C ASP A 14 4.06 2.81 5.53
N THR A 15 2.85 3.39 5.54
CA THR A 15 2.32 4.15 4.40
C THR A 15 2.29 5.65 4.71
N VAL A 16 2.65 6.44 3.71
CA VAL A 16 2.63 7.91 3.77
C VAL A 16 1.80 8.46 2.60
N ARG A 17 1.17 9.62 2.80
CA ARG A 17 0.59 10.40 1.70
C ARG A 17 1.60 11.46 1.29
N SER A 18 2.12 11.39 0.06
CA SER A 18 3.08 12.37 -0.45
C SER A 18 2.78 12.71 -1.91
N ARG A 19 3.31 13.86 -2.36
CA ARG A 19 3.25 14.33 -3.76
C ARG A 19 4.52 14.02 -4.54
N SER A 20 5.55 13.48 -3.89
CA SER A 20 6.93 13.32 -4.39
C SER A 20 7.10 12.62 -5.74
N PHE A 21 6.22 11.67 -6.10
CA PHE A 21 6.28 11.00 -7.41
C PHE A 21 5.35 11.62 -8.46
N THR A 22 4.12 11.97 -8.09
CA THR A 22 3.08 12.26 -9.11
C THR A 22 2.71 13.74 -9.19
N GLY A 23 3.13 14.55 -8.21
CA GLY A 23 2.71 15.94 -8.06
C GLY A 23 1.30 16.11 -7.50
N LYS A 24 0.54 15.02 -7.34
CA LYS A 24 -0.75 14.97 -6.62
C LYS A 24 -0.65 14.07 -5.39
N PRO A 25 -1.52 14.24 -4.37
CA PRO A 25 -1.48 13.40 -3.18
C PRO A 25 -1.71 11.93 -3.54
N CYS A 26 -0.74 11.07 -3.21
CA CYS A 26 -0.82 9.63 -3.42
C CYS A 26 -0.39 8.92 -2.12
N ARG A 27 -1.09 7.84 -1.75
CA ARG A 27 -0.68 6.98 -0.63
C ARG A 27 0.17 5.83 -1.15
N MET A 28 1.33 5.66 -0.54
CA MET A 28 2.32 4.67 -0.92
C MET A 28 3.12 4.21 0.29
N ILE A 29 3.89 3.13 0.14
CA ILE A 29 4.91 2.73 1.13
C ILE A 29 5.89 3.88 1.34
N ARG A 30 6.22 4.20 2.59
CA ARG A 30 7.28 5.15 2.96
C ARG A 30 8.62 4.58 2.52
N THR A 31 9.41 5.41 1.85
CA THR A 31 10.72 5.08 1.32
C THR A 31 11.70 6.22 1.58
N GLU A 32 13.00 5.97 1.38
CA GLU A 32 14.03 7.03 1.46
C GLU A 32 13.73 8.15 0.46
N TRP A 33 13.13 7.83 -0.70
CA TRP A 33 12.64 8.83 -1.64
C TRP A 33 11.57 9.73 -1.02
N THR A 34 10.53 9.16 -0.40
CA THR A 34 9.49 9.99 0.21
C THR A 34 10.04 10.82 1.36
N ASP A 35 10.96 10.27 2.16
CA ASP A 35 11.54 11.00 3.29
C ASP A 35 12.50 12.12 2.83
N ALA A 36 13.18 11.95 1.69
CA ALA A 36 13.99 12.99 1.08
C ALA A 36 13.14 14.18 0.59
N TRP A 37 11.99 13.91 -0.02
CA TRP A 37 11.09 14.96 -0.51
C TRP A 37 10.33 15.73 0.59
N GLU A 38 10.34 15.25 1.83
CA GLU A 38 9.72 15.92 2.98
C GLU A 38 10.73 16.77 3.79
N GLN A 39 12.02 16.79 3.41
CA GLN A 39 13.03 17.61 4.08
C GLN A 39 12.80 19.11 3.82
N ALA A 40 13.11 19.94 4.82
CA ALA A 40 12.88 21.39 4.77
C ALA A 40 13.73 22.14 3.74
N ASP A 41 14.86 21.55 3.31
CA ASP A 41 15.77 22.09 2.30
C ASP A 41 15.44 21.60 0.88
N THR A 42 14.41 20.76 0.73
CA THR A 42 13.98 20.20 -0.56
C THR A 42 12.84 21.03 -1.14
N PRO A 43 12.88 21.37 -2.45
CA PRO A 43 11.81 22.12 -3.08
C PRO A 43 10.47 21.37 -3.05
N ASP A 44 9.38 22.13 -3.02
CA ASP A 44 8.04 21.55 -3.14
C ASP A 44 7.88 20.75 -4.43
N PRO A 45 7.25 19.56 -4.39
CA PRO A 45 6.93 18.80 -5.59
C PRO A 45 6.08 19.62 -6.57
N LEU A 46 6.46 19.57 -7.85
CA LEU A 46 5.74 20.22 -8.94
C LEU A 46 4.30 19.68 -9.04
N PRO A 47 3.35 20.43 -9.62
CA PRO A 47 2.03 19.88 -9.90
C PRO A 47 2.13 18.78 -10.97
N MET A 48 1.14 17.87 -10.97
CA MET A 48 0.96 16.92 -12.05
C MET A 48 0.75 17.68 -13.38
N PRO A 49 1.37 17.28 -14.51
CA PRO A 49 2.21 16.09 -14.71
C PRO A 49 3.73 16.35 -14.54
N LEU A 50 4.15 17.59 -14.30
CA LEU A 50 5.56 18.00 -14.32
C LEU A 50 6.41 17.20 -13.32
N GLN A 51 5.87 16.89 -12.13
CA GLN A 51 6.60 16.07 -11.16
C GLN A 51 6.92 14.67 -11.68
N TYR A 52 6.02 14.08 -12.47
CA TYR A 52 6.26 12.75 -13.03
C TYR A 52 7.36 12.79 -14.11
N MET A 53 7.62 13.94 -14.73
CA MET A 53 8.76 14.10 -15.63
C MET A 53 10.10 14.03 -14.86
N VAL A 54 10.11 14.44 -13.58
CA VAL A 54 11.27 14.31 -12.69
C VAL A 54 11.44 12.87 -12.22
N SER A 55 10.35 12.22 -11.78
CA SER A 55 10.43 10.90 -11.16
C SER A 55 10.26 9.71 -12.11
N GLY A 56 9.84 9.93 -13.36
CA GLY A 56 9.41 8.87 -14.28
C GLY A 56 10.50 7.84 -14.59
N ASP A 57 11.74 8.30 -14.82
CA ASP A 57 12.88 7.38 -15.03
C ASP A 57 13.20 6.59 -13.75
N CYS A 58 13.10 7.22 -12.58
CA CYS A 58 13.25 6.54 -11.28
C CYS A 58 12.22 5.43 -11.12
N VAL A 59 10.94 5.68 -11.43
CA VAL A 59 9.87 4.67 -11.37
C VAL A 59 10.16 3.51 -12.33
N ALA A 60 10.50 3.81 -13.58
CA ALA A 60 10.79 2.79 -14.59
C ALA A 60 11.99 1.91 -14.20
N ARG A 61 13.07 2.53 -13.71
CA ARG A 61 14.26 1.80 -13.23
C ARG A 61 13.99 0.99 -11.98
N SER A 62 13.20 1.52 -11.05
CA SER A 62 12.87 0.82 -9.81
C SER A 62 12.09 -0.46 -10.09
N HIS A 63 11.16 -0.44 -11.05
CA HIS A 63 10.49 -1.67 -11.49
C HIS A 63 11.43 -2.66 -12.19
N ARG A 64 12.37 -2.16 -13.00
CA ARG A 64 13.34 -3.01 -13.73
C ARG A 64 14.36 -3.67 -12.79
N TYR A 65 14.79 -2.97 -11.74
CA TYR A 65 15.81 -3.39 -10.79
C TYR A 65 15.23 -3.50 -9.37
N ALA A 66 14.07 -4.15 -9.26
CA ALA A 66 13.30 -4.21 -8.02
C ALA A 66 14.05 -4.85 -6.83
N ASP A 67 15.06 -5.68 -7.10
CA ASP A 67 15.95 -6.29 -6.11
C ASP A 67 16.92 -5.28 -5.48
N LYS A 68 17.23 -4.18 -6.17
CA LYS A 68 18.20 -3.17 -5.73
C LYS A 68 17.57 -1.83 -5.35
N ALA A 69 16.36 -1.56 -5.84
CA ALA A 69 15.72 -0.25 -5.75
C ALA A 69 14.62 -0.17 -4.67
N GLN A 70 14.48 -1.16 -3.79
CA GLN A 70 13.40 -1.19 -2.78
C GLN A 70 13.34 0.08 -1.93
N THR A 71 14.49 0.66 -1.58
CA THR A 71 14.58 1.87 -0.73
C THR A 71 14.05 3.13 -1.41
N VAL A 72 13.87 3.14 -2.72
CA VAL A 72 13.36 4.30 -3.50
C VAL A 72 12.15 3.95 -4.37
N MET A 73 11.59 2.75 -4.21
CA MET A 73 10.58 2.25 -5.13
C MET A 73 9.21 2.89 -4.92
N PHE A 74 8.52 3.17 -6.03
CA PHE A 74 7.16 3.68 -6.02
C PHE A 74 6.14 2.55 -5.87
N ASN A 75 5.57 2.40 -4.66
CA ASN A 75 4.56 1.39 -4.34
C ASN A 75 3.25 2.02 -3.82
N PRO A 76 2.32 2.40 -4.70
CA PRO A 76 1.00 2.87 -4.29
C PRO A 76 0.23 1.76 -3.56
N VAL A 77 -0.16 1.99 -2.31
CA VAL A 77 -0.90 1.01 -1.51
C VAL A 77 -1.66 1.67 -0.37
N GLY A 78 -2.76 1.04 0.06
CA GLY A 78 -3.53 1.45 1.24
C GLY A 78 -2.97 0.88 2.55
N GLN A 79 -3.48 1.39 3.68
CA GLN A 79 -3.06 0.94 5.02
C GLN A 79 -3.42 -0.52 5.33
N VAL A 80 -4.36 -1.11 4.58
CA VAL A 80 -4.70 -2.54 4.67
C VAL A 80 -3.51 -3.44 4.29
N VAL A 81 -2.44 -2.88 3.70
CA VAL A 81 -1.19 -3.61 3.44
C VAL A 81 -0.66 -4.37 4.65
N GLY A 82 -0.84 -3.84 5.88
CA GLY A 82 -0.44 -4.53 7.11
C GLY A 82 -1.21 -5.82 7.43
N GLN A 83 -2.29 -6.13 6.68
CA GLN A 83 -3.02 -7.39 6.78
C GLN A 83 -2.58 -8.41 5.71
N LEU A 84 -1.74 -8.00 4.77
CA LEU A 84 -1.27 -8.84 3.67
C LEU A 84 -0.16 -9.77 4.17
N ASN A 85 -0.48 -11.04 4.36
CA ASN A 85 0.43 -12.03 4.97
C ASN A 85 0.95 -13.09 3.99
N ARG A 86 0.35 -13.22 2.80
CA ARG A 86 0.74 -14.21 1.80
C ARG A 86 0.29 -13.79 0.41
N VAL A 87 0.95 -14.36 -0.60
CA VAL A 87 0.54 -14.22 -2.00
C VAL A 87 -0.44 -15.34 -2.34
N GLU A 88 -1.63 -14.97 -2.78
CA GLU A 88 -2.70 -15.90 -3.16
C GLU A 88 -3.12 -15.67 -4.61
N LYS A 89 -3.71 -16.70 -5.24
CA LYS A 89 -4.40 -16.52 -6.51
C LYS A 89 -5.64 -15.66 -6.29
N THR A 90 -5.97 -14.79 -7.24
CA THR A 90 -7.15 -13.93 -7.18
C THR A 90 -8.44 -14.72 -6.88
N SER A 91 -8.62 -15.89 -7.49
CA SER A 91 -9.78 -16.75 -7.24
C SER A 91 -9.88 -17.22 -5.79
N ALA A 92 -8.76 -17.54 -5.15
CA ALA A 92 -8.72 -17.95 -3.75
C ALA A 92 -9.02 -16.77 -2.81
N VAL A 93 -8.52 -15.57 -3.12
CA VAL A 93 -8.85 -14.35 -2.38
C VAL A 93 -10.35 -14.07 -2.44
N MET A 94 -10.95 -14.16 -3.63
CA MET A 94 -12.39 -13.92 -3.79
C MET A 94 -13.25 -14.95 -3.06
N ALA A 95 -12.90 -16.25 -3.16
CA ALA A 95 -13.60 -17.30 -2.42
C ALA A 95 -13.55 -17.05 -0.91
N ARG A 96 -12.35 -16.80 -0.38
CA ARG A 96 -12.13 -16.54 1.04
C ARG A 96 -12.88 -15.29 1.52
N LEU A 97 -12.93 -14.21 0.74
CA LEU A 97 -13.69 -13.00 1.08
C LEU A 97 -15.18 -13.28 1.25
N VAL A 98 -15.77 -14.13 0.40
CA VAL A 98 -17.19 -14.50 0.48
C VAL A 98 -17.43 -15.41 1.68
N GLU A 99 -16.58 -16.42 1.89
CA GLU A 99 -16.67 -17.34 3.02
C GLU A 99 -16.54 -16.61 4.36
N GLU A 100 -15.48 -15.81 4.54
CA GLU A 100 -15.24 -15.04 5.77
C GLU A 100 -16.36 -14.02 6.05
N TYR A 101 -16.99 -13.46 5.01
CA TYR A 101 -18.16 -12.59 5.17
C TYR A 101 -19.36 -13.34 5.74
N ILE A 102 -19.70 -14.51 5.17
CA ILE A 102 -20.81 -15.35 5.64
C ILE A 102 -20.59 -15.73 7.10
N GLU A 103 -19.40 -16.24 7.43
CA GLU A 103 -19.03 -16.63 8.80
C GLU A 103 -19.13 -15.45 9.78
N ALA A 104 -18.66 -14.26 9.38
CA ALA A 104 -18.70 -13.07 10.21
C ALA A 104 -20.14 -12.62 10.52
N VAL A 105 -21.03 -12.64 9.52
CA VAL A 105 -22.44 -12.26 9.68
C VAL A 105 -23.19 -13.27 10.53
N GLU A 106 -22.99 -14.57 10.29
CA GLU A 106 -23.61 -15.60 11.13
C GLU A 106 -23.16 -15.51 12.59
N ARG A 107 -21.87 -15.25 12.82
CA ARG A 107 -21.35 -15.04 14.18
C ARG A 107 -21.99 -13.81 14.84
N LEU A 108 -22.15 -12.71 14.10
CA LEU A 108 -22.80 -11.50 14.61
C LEU A 108 -24.27 -11.75 14.99
N ASN A 109 -25.01 -12.48 14.16
CA ASN A 109 -26.41 -12.82 14.44
C ASN A 109 -26.54 -13.64 15.73
N ARG A 110 -25.72 -14.70 15.89
CA ARG A 110 -25.71 -15.51 17.12
C ARG A 110 -25.43 -14.69 18.38
N LEU A 111 -24.47 -13.76 18.31
CA LEU A 111 -24.15 -12.87 19.43
C LEU A 111 -25.32 -11.93 19.76
N THR A 112 -26.02 -11.46 18.73
CA THR A 112 -27.17 -10.55 18.88
C THR A 112 -28.38 -11.28 19.48
N GLU A 113 -28.66 -12.50 19.04
CA GLU A 113 -29.72 -13.36 19.60
C GLU A 113 -29.43 -13.76 21.05
N ALA A 114 -28.18 -14.11 21.36
CA ALA A 114 -27.75 -14.40 22.73
C ALA A 114 -27.90 -13.18 23.65
N ALA A 115 -27.57 -11.97 23.15
CA ALA A 115 -27.75 -10.74 23.91
C ALA A 115 -29.23 -10.36 24.10
N ALA A 116 -30.10 -10.69 23.13
CA ALA A 116 -31.54 -10.42 23.22
C ALA A 116 -32.30 -11.41 24.14
N SER A 117 -31.68 -12.57 24.44
CA SER A 117 -32.25 -13.61 25.31
C SER A 117 -31.67 -13.61 26.73
N ALA A 118 -30.71 -12.72 27.01
CA ALA A 118 -30.14 -12.46 28.34
C ALA A 118 -30.83 -11.27 29.01
#